data_AF-C6H4I4-F1
#
_entry.id   AF-C6H4I4-F1
#
_cell.length_a   1.000
_cell.length_b   1.000
_cell.length_c   1.000
_cell.angle_alpha   90.00
_cell.angle_beta   90.00
_cell.angle_gamma   90.00
#
_symmetry.space_group_name_H-M   'P 1'
#
loop_
_entity.id
_entity.type
_entity.pdbx_description
1 polymer ?
#
loop_
_entity_poly.entity_id
_entity_poly.type
_entity_poly.pdbx_seq_one_letter_code
_entity_poly.pdbx_strand_id
1 'polypeptide(L)'
;MASKLPIISLIKPNLPSTHPTMIEPLDPYILVKEKLKPPSHLLLIAPAQFSQAIQEVLLTASKSFSQFRRLQRIFADRYFYTCSKRNPKHFRAHTDSIARLSQWKAQYPSTHDPNLLPTAKLPRHAVNLHLDRDTYEKFVAAFEQMKHEFLIGPYLAWCNAKRVLDHLMASAFSLLPRPEELMIQSWWNEFVWEMAPWEEMLEKLRLPSWKTILEDMERVVGVAVDLEGEWERVC
;
A
#
# COMPACT_ATOMS: atom_id res chain seq x y z
N MET A 1 55.98 -19.84 -22.79
CA MET A 1 55.09 -19.35 -23.87
C MET A 1 54.05 -20.43 -24.10
N ALA A 2 52.73 -20.29 -23.96
CA ALA A 2 51.79 -19.21 -23.70
C ALA A 2 50.63 -19.84 -22.89
N SER A 3 50.22 -19.29 -21.75
CA SER A 3 49.05 -18.41 -21.59
C SER A 3 47.84 -18.79 -22.46
N LYS A 4 46.77 -19.28 -21.81
CA LYS A 4 45.37 -18.87 -22.08
C LYS A 4 44.51 -19.12 -20.83
N LEU A 5 44.03 -18.01 -20.27
CA LEU A 5 43.00 -17.85 -19.22
C LEU A 5 41.59 -18.12 -19.82
N PRO A 6 40.47 -17.85 -19.10
CA PRO A 6 39.71 -18.80 -18.30
C PRO A 6 38.32 -19.06 -18.90
N ILE A 7 37.64 -20.09 -18.39
CA ILE A 7 36.24 -20.37 -18.69
C ILE A 7 35.39 -19.26 -18.07
N ILE A 8 34.90 -18.35 -18.91
CA ILE A 8 33.92 -17.33 -18.53
C ILE A 8 32.60 -18.03 -18.25
N SER A 9 32.16 -17.93 -17.00
CA SER A 9 30.81 -18.24 -16.56
C SER A 9 29.81 -17.39 -17.34
N LEU A 10 28.96 -18.04 -18.13
CA LEU A 10 27.74 -17.44 -18.67
C LEU A 10 26.74 -17.32 -17.52
N ILE A 11 26.91 -16.27 -16.71
CA ILE A 11 25.86 -15.75 -15.82
C ILE A 11 24.75 -15.24 -16.74
N LYS A 12 23.67 -16.01 -16.88
CA LYS A 12 22.41 -15.48 -17.39
C LYS A 12 21.93 -14.42 -16.38
N PRO A 13 21.53 -13.22 -16.83
CA PRO A 13 20.98 -12.23 -15.91
C PRO A 13 19.69 -12.76 -15.30
N ASN A 14 19.63 -12.74 -13.97
CA ASN A 14 18.44 -13.04 -13.18
C ASN A 14 17.29 -12.16 -13.65
N LEU A 15 16.28 -12.75 -14.31
CA LEU A 15 14.96 -12.14 -14.37
C LEU A 15 14.41 -12.10 -12.94
N PRO A 16 13.77 -10.99 -12.51
CA PRO A 16 13.09 -10.96 -11.22
C PRO A 16 11.98 -12.02 -11.22
N SER A 17 12.12 -13.03 -10.36
CA SER A 17 11.10 -14.02 -10.03
C SER A 17 9.89 -13.31 -9.43
N THR A 18 8.93 -12.96 -10.29
CA THR A 18 7.63 -12.44 -9.85
C THR A 18 6.73 -13.63 -9.58
N HIS A 19 6.61 -14.02 -8.32
CA HIS A 19 5.53 -14.91 -7.91
C HIS A 19 4.20 -14.24 -8.28
N PRO A 20 3.25 -14.99 -8.84
CA PRO A 20 1.93 -14.47 -9.13
C PRO A 20 1.14 -14.33 -7.83
N THR A 21 1.38 -13.22 -7.13
CA THR A 21 0.52 -12.73 -6.07
C THR A 21 -0.64 -11.99 -6.74
N MET A 22 -1.83 -12.00 -6.14
CA MET A 22 -2.80 -10.93 -6.41
C MET A 22 -2.03 -9.62 -6.19
N ILE A 23 -1.99 -8.68 -7.16
CA ILE A 23 -1.04 -7.54 -7.19
C ILE A 23 -0.69 -7.14 -5.76
N GLU A 24 0.60 -7.24 -5.42
CA GLU A 24 1.08 -6.99 -4.06
C GLU A 24 0.43 -5.71 -3.55
N PRO A 25 -0.23 -5.76 -2.39
CA PRO A 25 -0.79 -4.55 -1.82
C PRO A 25 0.34 -3.53 -1.74
N LEU A 26 0.08 -2.29 -2.15
CA LEU A 26 1.03 -1.19 -1.97
C LEU A 26 1.63 -1.31 -0.57
N ASP A 27 2.96 -1.43 -0.49
CA ASP A 27 3.64 -1.71 0.77
C ASP A 27 3.08 -0.79 1.85
N PRO A 28 2.57 -1.33 2.97
CA PRO A 28 1.92 -0.52 3.96
C PRO A 28 2.96 0.42 4.55
N TYR A 29 2.92 1.70 4.16
CA TYR A 29 3.77 2.70 4.78
C TYR A 29 3.43 2.76 6.29
N ILE A 30 4.43 2.48 7.13
CA ILE A 30 4.32 2.52 8.60
C ILE A 30 5.01 3.79 9.06
N LEU A 31 4.20 4.76 9.49
CA LEU A 31 4.69 5.99 10.08
C LEU A 31 5.28 5.69 11.47
N VAL A 32 6.56 5.98 11.69
CA VAL A 32 7.23 5.79 12.98
C VAL A 32 6.83 6.92 13.93
N LYS A 33 5.79 6.67 14.75
CA LYS A 33 5.18 7.66 15.66
C LYS A 33 6.15 8.36 16.61
N GLU A 34 7.25 7.69 16.96
CA GLU A 34 8.28 8.20 17.88
C GLU A 34 9.07 9.36 17.26
N LYS A 35 9.27 9.36 15.94
CA LYS A 35 9.97 10.42 15.20
C LYS A 35 9.11 11.66 14.94
N LEU A 36 7.82 11.60 15.26
CA LEU A 36 6.87 12.66 14.94
C LEU A 36 6.70 13.68 16.06
N LYS A 37 7.17 13.37 17.27
CA LYS A 37 6.94 14.24 18.43
C LYS A 37 7.91 15.42 18.37
N PRO A 38 7.40 16.67 18.38
CA PRO A 38 8.29 17.81 18.56
C PRO A 38 8.95 17.70 19.95
N PRO A 39 10.18 18.23 20.12
CA PRO A 39 10.81 18.29 21.43
C PRO A 39 9.91 18.98 22.46
N SER A 40 9.67 18.31 23.60
CA SER A 40 8.61 18.67 24.57
C SER A 40 8.73 20.10 25.12
N HIS A 41 9.95 20.58 25.31
CA HIS A 41 10.24 21.91 25.85
C HIS A 41 10.02 23.02 24.81
N LEU A 42 10.08 22.71 23.51
CA LEU A 42 9.87 23.72 22.45
C LEU A 42 8.43 24.20 22.41
N LEU A 43 7.45 23.34 22.69
CA LEU A 43 6.05 23.76 22.77
C LEU A 43 5.77 24.73 23.94
N LEU A 44 6.62 24.71 24.97
CA LEU A 44 6.48 25.56 26.16
C LEU A 44 7.15 26.94 25.98
N ILE A 45 8.20 27.01 25.14
CA ILE A 45 9.03 28.20 24.97
C ILE A 45 8.71 28.93 23.67
N ALA A 46 8.19 28.21 22.65
CA ALA A 46 7.88 28.80 21.36
C ALA A 46 6.73 29.84 21.46
N PRO A 47 6.82 30.96 20.73
CA PRO A 47 5.73 31.91 20.60
C PRO A 47 4.44 31.21 20.20
N ALA A 48 3.30 31.71 20.69
CA ALA A 48 1.98 31.08 20.52
C ALA A 48 1.67 30.68 19.06
N GLN A 49 2.13 31.48 18.10
CA GLN A 49 1.94 31.23 16.67
C GLN A 49 2.66 29.95 16.20
N PHE A 50 3.89 29.70 16.67
CA PHE A 50 4.65 28.49 16.36
C PHE A 50 4.04 27.27 17.04
N SER A 51 3.71 27.38 18.32
CA SER A 51 3.10 26.26 19.07
C SER A 51 1.74 25.87 18.49
N GLN A 52 0.90 26.83 18.09
CA GLN A 52 -0.35 26.57 17.38
C GLN A 52 -0.12 25.92 16.00
N ALA A 53 0.82 26.45 15.20
CA ALA A 53 1.11 25.90 13.88
C ALA A 53 1.66 24.46 13.96
N ILE A 54 2.53 24.17 14.93
CA ILE A 54 3.05 22.81 15.18
C ILE A 54 1.90 21.87 15.58
N GLN A 55 1.01 22.30 16.47
CA GLN A 55 -0.16 21.49 16.86
C GLN A 55 -1.08 21.21 15.66
N GLU A 56 -1.35 22.22 14.83
CA GLU A 56 -2.20 22.10 13.65
C GLU A 56 -1.60 21.14 12.61
N VAL A 57 -0.28 21.24 12.37
CA VAL A 57 0.48 20.33 11.52
C VAL A 57 0.36 18.88 12.02
N LEU A 58 0.57 18.65 13.32
CA LEU A 58 0.46 17.30 13.90
C LEU A 58 -0.96 16.72 13.77
N LEU A 59 -1.98 17.55 14.02
CA LEU A 59 -3.38 17.15 13.95
C LEU A 59 -3.81 16.83 12.51
N THR A 60 -3.52 17.72 11.57
CA THR A 60 -3.87 17.56 10.16
C THR A 60 -3.08 16.42 9.50
N ALA A 61 -1.78 16.26 9.80
CA ALA A 61 -0.98 15.13 9.35
C ALA A 61 -1.57 13.80 9.85
N SER A 62 -1.87 13.70 11.14
CA SER A 62 -2.41 12.48 11.75
C SER A 62 -3.77 12.10 11.14
N LYS A 63 -4.64 13.09 10.93
CA LYS A 63 -5.95 12.90 10.31
C LYS A 63 -5.82 12.49 8.84
N SER A 64 -4.98 13.18 8.08
CA SER A 64 -4.70 12.90 6.67
C SER A 64 -4.14 11.49 6.52
N PHE A 65 -3.10 11.15 7.27
CA PHE A 65 -2.49 9.82 7.27
C PHE A 65 -3.48 8.71 7.62
N SER A 66 -4.33 8.92 8.62
CA SER A 66 -5.34 7.94 9.02
C SER A 66 -6.37 7.66 7.91
N GLN A 67 -6.80 8.71 7.19
CA GLN A 67 -7.71 8.55 6.05
C GLN A 67 -7.02 7.93 4.84
N PHE A 68 -5.77 8.30 4.58
CA PHE A 68 -4.94 7.64 3.57
C PHE A 68 -4.82 6.13 3.84
N ARG A 69 -4.51 5.72 5.08
CA ARG A 69 -4.46 4.31 5.49
C ARG A 69 -5.80 3.60 5.27
N ARG A 70 -6.93 4.29 5.46
CA ARG A 70 -8.26 3.74 5.16
C ARG A 70 -8.41 3.47 3.66
N LEU A 71 -8.04 4.42 2.80
CA LEU A 71 -8.08 4.24 1.36
C LEU A 71 -7.16 3.10 0.89
N GLN A 72 -5.96 2.98 1.47
CA GLN A 72 -5.04 1.87 1.19
C GLN A 72 -5.65 0.51 1.53
N ARG A 73 -6.34 0.37 2.67
CA ARG A 73 -7.02 -0.88 3.02
C ARG A 73 -8.11 -1.23 2.01
N ILE A 74 -8.94 -0.25 1.64
CA ILE A 74 -9.99 -0.45 0.63
C ILE A 74 -9.37 -0.87 -0.72
N PHE A 75 -8.24 -0.26 -1.10
CA PHE A 75 -7.49 -0.62 -2.29
C PHE A 75 -6.92 -2.04 -2.23
N ALA A 76 -6.40 -2.47 -1.08
CA ALA A 76 -5.93 -3.84 -0.87
C ALA A 76 -7.09 -4.85 -0.97
N ASP A 77 -8.25 -4.49 -0.45
CA ASP A 77 -9.46 -5.32 -0.45
C ASP A 77 -10.23 -5.29 -1.79
N ARG A 78 -9.70 -4.65 -2.84
CA ARG A 78 -10.40 -4.42 -4.12
C ARG A 78 -11.05 -5.67 -4.72
N TYR A 79 -10.43 -6.84 -4.56
CA TYR A 79 -10.95 -8.09 -5.13
C TYR A 79 -12.25 -8.56 -4.46
N PHE A 80 -12.49 -8.20 -3.19
CA PHE A 80 -13.76 -8.47 -2.51
C PHE A 80 -14.93 -7.63 -3.06
N TYR A 81 -14.65 -6.56 -3.80
CA TYR A 81 -15.65 -5.70 -4.45
C TYR A 81 -15.96 -6.12 -5.89
N THR A 82 -15.52 -7.30 -6.31
CA THR A 82 -15.79 -7.84 -7.66
C THR A 82 -17.06 -8.69 -7.72
N CYS A 83 -17.78 -8.89 -6.61
CA CYS A 83 -19.01 -9.68 -6.55
C CYS A 83 -20.18 -8.87 -6.00
N SER A 84 -21.35 -9.04 -6.61
CA SER A 84 -22.59 -8.43 -6.13
C SER A 84 -23.03 -8.98 -4.77
N LYS A 85 -23.51 -8.08 -3.90
CA LYS A 85 -24.12 -8.44 -2.60
C LYS A 85 -25.58 -8.90 -2.72
N ARG A 86 -26.19 -8.83 -3.91
CA ARG A 86 -27.60 -9.18 -4.14
C ARG A 86 -27.94 -10.63 -3.79
N ASN A 87 -27.00 -11.55 -4.00
CA ASN A 87 -27.13 -12.95 -3.61
C ASN A 87 -26.14 -13.25 -2.47
N PRO A 88 -26.61 -13.33 -1.20
CA PRO A 88 -25.73 -13.54 -0.06
C PRO A 88 -24.93 -14.85 -0.11
N LYS A 89 -25.48 -15.90 -0.74
CA LYS A 89 -24.78 -17.19 -0.88
C LYS A 89 -23.59 -17.06 -1.83
N HIS A 90 -23.81 -16.44 -3.00
CA HIS A 90 -22.75 -16.20 -3.98
C HIS A 90 -21.69 -15.23 -3.42
N PHE A 91 -22.14 -14.17 -2.75
CA PHE A 91 -21.24 -13.22 -2.13
C PHE A 91 -20.33 -13.89 -1.09
N ARG A 92 -20.89 -14.69 -0.17
CA ARG A 92 -20.10 -15.43 0.83
C ARG A 92 -19.11 -16.40 0.19
N ALA A 93 -19.57 -17.20 -0.77
CA ALA A 93 -18.71 -18.16 -1.47
C ALA A 93 -17.55 -17.45 -2.19
N HIS A 94 -17.82 -16.31 -2.82
CA HIS A 94 -16.80 -15.49 -3.47
C HIS A 94 -15.81 -14.91 -2.45
N THR A 95 -16.27 -14.28 -1.36
CA THR A 95 -15.38 -13.69 -0.35
C THR A 95 -14.50 -14.76 0.32
N ASP A 96 -15.05 -15.94 0.60
CA ASP A 96 -14.29 -17.06 1.16
C ASP A 96 -13.20 -17.53 0.17
N SER A 97 -13.53 -17.53 -1.12
CA SER A 97 -12.59 -17.88 -2.20
C SER A 97 -11.46 -16.86 -2.33
N ILE A 98 -11.77 -15.55 -2.30
CA ILE A 98 -10.75 -14.49 -2.32
C ILE A 98 -9.85 -14.60 -1.08
N ALA A 99 -10.42 -14.81 0.10
CA ALA A 99 -9.64 -15.00 1.33
C ALA A 99 -8.70 -16.21 1.22
N ARG A 100 -9.19 -17.37 0.74
CA ARG A 100 -8.35 -18.55 0.50
C ARG A 100 -7.23 -18.28 -0.49
N LEU A 101 -7.53 -17.66 -1.63
CA LEU A 101 -6.52 -17.34 -2.66
C LEU A 101 -5.47 -16.34 -2.13
N SER A 102 -5.89 -15.34 -1.35
CA SER A 102 -4.98 -14.34 -0.76
C SER A 102 -4.08 -14.90 0.33
N GLN A 103 -4.55 -15.91 1.08
CA GLN A 103 -3.79 -16.58 2.14
C GLN A 103 -2.98 -17.75 1.62
N TRP A 104 -3.30 -18.25 0.43
CA TRP A 104 -2.54 -19.32 -0.21
C TRP A 104 -1.15 -18.81 -0.57
N LYS A 105 -0.15 -19.39 0.07
CA LYS A 105 1.25 -19.03 -0.15
C LYS A 105 1.80 -19.92 -1.24
N ALA A 106 2.31 -19.32 -2.32
CA ALA A 106 3.33 -20.00 -3.11
C ALA A 106 4.60 -20.04 -2.26
N GLN A 107 4.77 -21.06 -1.42
CA GLN A 107 6.06 -21.30 -0.79
C GLN A 107 7.06 -21.58 -1.94
N TYR A 108 8.15 -20.79 -1.98
CA TYR A 108 9.36 -20.83 -2.84
C TYR A 108 9.47 -19.86 -4.03
N PRO A 109 10.22 -18.75 -3.85
CA PRO A 109 11.27 -18.36 -4.78
C PRO A 109 12.42 -19.37 -4.67
N SER A 110 13.02 -19.71 -5.81
CA SER A 110 14.17 -20.62 -5.96
C SER A 110 15.20 -20.63 -4.81
N THR A 111 15.75 -21.83 -4.54
CA THR A 111 16.96 -22.17 -3.72
C THR A 111 16.88 -21.94 -2.21
N HIS A 112 16.57 -22.99 -1.41
CA HIS A 112 17.50 -23.49 -0.34
C HIS A 112 16.95 -24.50 0.68
N ASP A 113 15.75 -25.05 0.57
CA ASP A 113 15.33 -26.13 1.50
C ASP A 113 14.64 -27.31 0.80
N PRO A 114 15.38 -28.41 0.49
CA PRO A 114 14.84 -29.57 -0.23
C PRO A 114 13.85 -30.41 0.59
N ASN A 115 13.68 -30.12 1.88
CA ASN A 115 12.82 -30.87 2.79
C ASN A 115 11.44 -30.25 3.01
N LEU A 116 11.17 -29.09 2.43
CA LEU A 116 9.87 -28.45 2.56
C LEU A 116 9.00 -28.79 1.34
N LEU A 117 7.86 -29.43 1.61
CA LEU A 117 6.89 -29.75 0.59
C LEU A 117 6.29 -28.45 0.02
N PRO A 118 6.05 -28.37 -1.31
CA PRO A 118 5.31 -27.25 -1.88
C PRO A 118 3.95 -27.10 -1.20
N THR A 119 3.49 -25.86 -1.01
CA THR A 119 2.14 -25.63 -0.48
C THR A 119 1.13 -26.32 -1.37
N ALA A 120 0.34 -27.21 -0.79
CA ALA A 120 -0.68 -27.96 -1.52
C ALA A 120 -1.61 -26.98 -2.26
N LYS A 121 -1.84 -27.26 -3.54
CA LYS A 121 -2.83 -26.50 -4.32
C LYS A 121 -4.21 -26.63 -3.67
N LEU A 122 -4.99 -25.57 -3.77
CA LEU A 122 -6.38 -25.56 -3.32
C LEU A 122 -7.20 -26.45 -4.26
N PRO A 123 -8.09 -27.31 -3.75
CA PRO A 123 -8.95 -28.08 -4.63
C PRO A 123 -9.95 -27.16 -5.35
N ARG A 124 -10.26 -27.44 -6.63
CA ARG A 124 -11.15 -26.60 -7.46
C ARG A 124 -12.48 -26.23 -6.81
N HIS A 125 -13.11 -27.17 -6.10
CA HIS A 125 -14.40 -26.97 -5.42
C HIS A 125 -14.31 -26.01 -4.22
N ALA A 126 -13.11 -25.75 -3.70
CA ALA A 126 -12.88 -24.79 -2.62
C ALA A 126 -12.79 -23.33 -3.11
N VAL A 127 -12.79 -23.10 -4.43
CA VAL A 127 -12.73 -21.77 -5.05
C VAL A 127 -13.96 -21.56 -5.94
N ASN A 128 -14.92 -20.77 -5.47
CA ASN A 128 -16.17 -20.42 -6.15
C ASN A 128 -16.24 -18.91 -6.33
N LEU A 129 -15.73 -18.42 -7.47
CA LEU A 129 -15.69 -17.01 -7.79
C LEU A 129 -16.94 -16.58 -8.57
N HIS A 130 -17.64 -15.55 -8.07
CA HIS A 130 -18.80 -14.95 -8.73
C HIS A 130 -18.48 -13.50 -9.13
N LEU A 131 -17.83 -13.34 -10.28
CA LEU A 131 -17.38 -12.06 -10.79
C LEU A 131 -18.53 -11.28 -11.46
N ASP A 132 -18.64 -9.99 -11.12
CA ASP A 132 -19.62 -9.06 -11.66
C ASP A 132 -18.94 -7.71 -11.97
N ARG A 133 -18.82 -7.45 -13.28
CA ARG A 133 -18.18 -6.24 -13.81
C ARG A 133 -18.90 -4.97 -13.38
N ASP A 134 -20.23 -4.95 -13.44
CA ASP A 134 -21.02 -3.75 -13.13
C ASP A 134 -20.87 -3.37 -11.65
N THR A 135 -20.76 -4.37 -10.78
CA THR A 135 -20.49 -4.14 -9.35
C THR A 135 -19.10 -3.54 -9.14
N TYR A 136 -18.07 -4.05 -9.82
CA TYR A 136 -16.73 -3.51 -9.70
C TYR A 136 -16.61 -2.09 -10.27
N GLU A 137 -17.23 -1.80 -11.43
CA GLU A 137 -17.20 -0.45 -12.02
C GLU A 137 -17.87 0.59 -11.12
N LYS A 138 -18.98 0.22 -10.45
CA LYS A 138 -19.62 1.07 -9.42
C LYS A 138 -18.70 1.31 -8.22
N PHE A 139 -17.98 0.27 -7.79
CA PHE A 139 -16.99 0.41 -6.73
C PHE A 139 -15.84 1.33 -7.14
N VAL A 140 -15.33 1.23 -8.38
CA VAL A 140 -14.29 2.13 -8.89
C VAL A 140 -14.76 3.58 -8.83
N ALA A 141 -15.96 3.88 -9.31
CA ALA A 141 -16.53 5.23 -9.23
C ALA A 141 -16.64 5.74 -7.78
N ALA A 142 -17.12 4.88 -6.86
CA ALA A 142 -17.20 5.23 -5.45
C ALA A 142 -15.83 5.45 -4.80
N PHE A 143 -14.82 4.66 -5.19
CA PHE A 143 -13.46 4.81 -4.71
C PHE A 143 -12.80 6.10 -5.18
N GLU A 144 -12.96 6.45 -6.46
CA GLU A 144 -12.46 7.73 -6.98
C GLU A 144 -13.14 8.92 -6.29
N GLN A 145 -14.43 8.82 -5.98
CA GLN A 145 -15.13 9.83 -5.18
C GLN A 145 -14.54 9.94 -3.76
N MET A 146 -14.30 8.82 -3.06
CA MET A 146 -13.66 8.82 -1.74
C MET A 146 -12.24 9.41 -1.79
N LYS A 147 -11.48 9.12 -2.85
CA LYS A 147 -10.15 9.69 -3.08
C LYS A 147 -10.24 11.20 -3.30
N HIS A 148 -11.21 11.65 -4.10
CA HIS A 148 -11.44 13.08 -4.34
C HIS A 148 -11.78 13.83 -3.04
N GLU A 149 -12.70 13.31 -2.23
CA GLU A 149 -13.07 13.87 -0.92
C GLU A 149 -11.87 13.94 0.05
N PHE A 150 -11.02 12.93 0.02
CA PHE A 150 -9.76 12.94 0.78
C PHE A 150 -8.83 14.07 0.32
N LEU A 151 -8.67 14.26 -0.99
CA LEU A 151 -7.79 15.27 -1.57
C LEU A 151 -8.23 16.69 -1.22
N ILE A 152 -9.53 17.00 -1.38
CA ILE A 152 -10.05 18.36 -1.14
C ILE A 152 -10.27 18.67 0.35
N GLY A 153 -10.27 17.65 1.22
CA GLY A 153 -10.51 17.80 2.65
C GLY A 153 -9.24 17.57 3.48
N PRO A 154 -9.04 16.37 4.06
CA PRO A 154 -7.91 16.06 4.92
C PRO A 154 -6.53 16.39 4.33
N TYR A 155 -6.30 16.07 3.05
CA TYR A 155 -5.01 16.31 2.42
C TYR A 155 -4.75 17.80 2.20
N LEU A 156 -5.73 18.54 1.67
CA LEU A 156 -5.63 19.99 1.53
C LEU A 156 -5.41 20.70 2.87
N ALA A 157 -6.08 20.26 3.94
CA ALA A 157 -5.86 20.79 5.29
C ALA A 157 -4.41 20.58 5.76
N TRP A 158 -3.86 19.39 5.51
CA TRP A 158 -2.45 19.08 5.75
C TRP A 158 -1.51 19.98 4.94
N CYS A 159 -1.73 20.13 3.63
CA CYS A 159 -0.91 21.01 2.77
C CYS A 159 -0.95 22.47 3.25
N ASN A 160 -2.11 22.94 3.68
CA ASN A 160 -2.27 24.29 4.23
C ASN A 160 -1.50 24.46 5.54
N ALA A 161 -1.62 23.52 6.48
CA ALA A 161 -0.88 23.56 7.74
C ALA A 161 0.64 23.51 7.52
N LYS A 162 1.10 22.62 6.63
CA LYS A 162 2.51 22.54 6.20
C LYS A 162 3.01 23.89 5.67
N ARG A 163 2.26 24.51 4.75
CA ARG A 163 2.59 25.84 4.19
C ARG A 163 2.65 26.94 5.24
N VAL A 164 1.73 26.94 6.21
CA VAL A 164 1.74 27.93 7.31
C VAL A 164 3.00 27.78 8.15
N LEU A 165 3.37 26.56 8.53
CA LEU A 165 4.58 26.33 9.30
C LEU A 165 5.83 26.67 8.48
N ASP A 166 5.92 26.25 7.21
CA ASP A 166 6.99 26.65 6.30
C ASP A 166 7.16 28.17 6.22
N HIS A 167 6.04 28.90 6.16
CA HIS A 167 6.07 30.36 6.14
C HIS A 167 6.59 30.95 7.45
N LEU A 168 6.13 30.46 8.60
CA LEU A 168 6.63 30.90 9.92
C LEU A 168 8.13 30.63 10.09
N MET A 169 8.57 29.44 9.63
CA MET A 169 9.96 29.02 9.59
C MET A 169 10.83 29.93 8.69
N ALA A 170 10.24 30.57 7.68
CA ALA A 170 10.96 31.48 6.79
C ALA A 170 10.92 32.95 7.27
N SER A 171 9.82 33.41 7.88
CA SER A 171 9.57 34.85 8.13
C SER A 171 9.78 35.31 9.56
N ALA A 172 9.49 34.46 10.55
CA ALA A 172 9.51 34.81 11.97
C ALA A 172 10.57 34.02 12.76
N PHE A 173 11.24 33.09 12.09
CA PHE A 173 12.14 32.14 12.72
C PHE A 173 13.43 32.75 13.26
N SER A 174 13.92 33.82 12.61
CA SER A 174 15.06 34.61 13.07
C SER A 174 14.80 35.36 14.39
N LEU A 175 13.57 35.34 14.91
CA LEU A 175 13.20 35.94 16.19
C LEU A 175 13.35 34.96 17.37
N LEU A 176 13.56 33.67 17.10
CA LEU A 176 13.87 32.68 18.12
C LEU A 176 15.37 32.71 18.47
N PRO A 177 15.76 32.36 19.71
CA PRO A 177 17.16 32.13 20.00
C PRO A 177 17.68 30.96 19.15
N ARG A 178 18.96 31.06 18.77
CA ARG A 178 19.58 30.17 17.78
C ARG A 178 19.47 28.66 18.09
N PRO A 179 19.63 28.21 19.35
CA PRO A 179 19.49 26.79 19.68
C PRO A 179 18.08 26.25 19.38
N GLU A 180 17.05 26.97 19.80
CA GLU A 180 15.65 26.59 19.62
C GLU A 180 15.26 26.56 18.14
N GLU A 181 15.75 27.53 17.36
CA GLU A 181 15.60 27.52 15.91
C GLU A 181 16.19 26.20 15.33
N LEU A 182 17.45 25.87 15.62
CA LEU A 182 18.08 24.68 15.02
C LEU A 182 17.32 23.40 15.39
N MET A 183 16.77 23.32 16.60
CA MET A 183 15.98 22.17 17.04
C MET A 183 14.64 22.05 16.30
N ILE A 184 13.89 23.16 16.16
CA ILE A 184 12.62 23.15 15.41
C ILE A 184 12.88 22.82 13.94
N GLN A 185 13.93 23.39 13.35
CA GLN A 185 14.28 23.15 11.96
C GLN A 185 14.67 21.69 11.71
N SER A 186 15.51 21.11 12.58
CA SER A 186 15.89 19.69 12.49
C SER A 186 14.67 18.78 12.57
N TRP A 187 13.81 19.00 13.57
CA TRP A 187 12.58 18.24 13.73
C TRP A 187 11.65 18.39 12.52
N TRP A 188 11.45 19.63 12.03
CA TRP A 188 10.55 19.89 10.91
C TRP A 188 11.02 19.20 9.63
N ASN A 189 12.32 19.28 9.34
CA ASN A 189 12.91 18.61 8.18
C ASN A 189 12.74 17.09 8.25
N GLU A 190 13.02 16.48 9.41
CA GLU A 190 12.80 15.04 9.61
C GLU A 190 11.32 14.67 9.50
N PHE A 191 10.43 15.46 10.08
CA PHE A 191 8.99 15.24 10.03
C PHE A 191 8.46 15.26 8.59
N VAL A 192 8.81 16.28 7.81
CA VAL A 192 8.40 16.38 6.41
C VAL A 192 9.02 15.26 5.57
N TRP A 193 10.28 14.91 5.82
CA TRP A 193 10.95 13.81 5.14
C TRP A 193 10.24 12.47 5.37
N GLU A 194 9.82 12.19 6.60
CA GLU A 194 9.01 11.00 6.91
C GLU A 194 7.62 11.05 6.23
N MET A 195 7.05 12.23 6.01
CA MET A 195 5.76 12.35 5.33
C MET A 195 5.83 12.17 3.80
N ALA A 196 6.97 12.48 3.17
CA ALA A 196 7.09 12.48 1.70
C ALA A 196 6.73 11.14 1.02
N PRO A 197 7.15 9.95 1.51
CA PRO A 197 6.87 8.69 0.84
C PRO A 197 5.38 8.37 0.70
N TRP A 198 4.55 8.70 1.70
CA TRP A 198 3.11 8.43 1.59
C TRP A 198 2.39 9.47 0.74
N GLU A 199 2.90 10.71 0.66
CA GLU A 199 2.42 11.72 -0.29
C GLU A 199 2.64 11.24 -1.73
N GLU A 200 3.82 10.70 -2.06
CA GLU A 200 4.12 10.11 -3.37
C GLU A 200 3.24 8.90 -3.72
N MET A 201 2.83 8.12 -2.70
CA MET A 201 1.93 6.98 -2.91
C MET A 201 0.51 7.37 -3.29
N LEU A 202 0.08 8.62 -3.07
CA LEU A 202 -1.28 9.06 -3.42
C LEU A 202 -1.57 8.97 -4.92
N GLU A 203 -0.57 9.24 -5.75
CA GLU A 203 -0.68 9.12 -7.21
C GLU A 203 -0.84 7.66 -7.64
N LYS A 204 -0.11 6.76 -6.98
CA LYS A 204 -0.14 5.31 -7.24
C LYS A 204 -1.43 4.64 -6.78
N LEU A 205 -2.20 5.30 -5.92
CA LEU A 205 -3.47 4.81 -5.40
C LEU A 205 -4.60 4.99 -6.43
N ARG A 206 -4.53 4.25 -7.53
CA ARG A 206 -5.55 4.21 -8.60
C ARG A 206 -5.97 2.78 -8.84
N LEU A 207 -7.29 2.52 -8.79
CA LEU A 207 -7.79 1.16 -8.97
C LEU A 207 -7.48 0.64 -10.39
N PRO A 208 -7.07 -0.63 -10.50
CA PRO A 208 -6.82 -1.26 -11.79
C PRO A 208 -8.13 -1.46 -12.58
N SER A 209 -8.01 -1.56 -13.89
CA SER A 209 -9.14 -1.83 -14.79
C SER A 209 -9.75 -3.21 -14.52
N TRP A 210 -10.99 -3.42 -14.95
CA TRP A 210 -11.65 -4.73 -14.86
C TRP A 210 -10.83 -5.85 -15.53
N LYS A 211 -10.27 -5.57 -16.71
CA LYS A 211 -9.42 -6.52 -17.44
C LYS A 211 -8.20 -6.94 -16.61
N THR A 212 -7.52 -5.98 -16.00
CA THR A 212 -6.35 -6.25 -15.15
C THR A 212 -6.71 -7.07 -13.92
N ILE A 213 -7.86 -6.78 -13.28
CA ILE A 213 -8.37 -7.59 -12.16
C ILE A 213 -8.63 -9.03 -12.59
N LEU A 214 -9.25 -9.23 -13.75
CA LEU A 214 -9.55 -10.56 -14.26
C LEU A 214 -8.27 -11.34 -14.56
N GLU A 215 -7.32 -10.72 -15.27
CA GLU A 215 -6.00 -11.32 -15.58
C GLU A 215 -5.23 -11.69 -14.31
N ASP A 216 -5.25 -10.82 -13.29
CA ASP A 216 -4.64 -11.13 -11.99
C ASP A 216 -5.30 -12.34 -11.32
N MET A 217 -6.63 -12.39 -11.32
CA MET A 217 -7.38 -13.46 -10.68
C MET A 217 -7.19 -14.79 -11.41
N GLU A 218 -7.22 -14.79 -12.74
CA GLU A 218 -6.94 -15.98 -13.56
C GLU A 218 -5.52 -16.49 -13.31
N ARG A 219 -4.53 -15.59 -13.27
CA ARG A 219 -3.14 -15.92 -12.98
C ARG A 219 -3.00 -16.57 -11.60
N VAL A 220 -3.63 -16.00 -10.57
CA VAL A 220 -3.57 -16.53 -9.20
C VAL A 220 -4.30 -17.87 -9.09
N VAL A 221 -5.47 -18.01 -9.72
CA VAL A 221 -6.19 -19.28 -9.76
C VAL A 221 -5.37 -20.36 -10.45
N GLY A 222 -4.75 -20.07 -11.60
CA GLY A 222 -3.93 -21.03 -12.34
C GLY A 222 -2.73 -21.56 -11.56
N VAL A 223 -2.21 -20.78 -10.61
CA VAL A 223 -1.09 -21.19 -9.76
C VAL A 223 -1.57 -21.87 -8.47
N ALA A 224 -2.59 -21.30 -7.82
CA ALA A 224 -3.04 -21.70 -6.49
C ALA A 224 -4.00 -22.89 -6.50
N VAL A 225 -4.72 -23.13 -7.58
CA VAL A 225 -5.81 -24.11 -7.64
C VAL A 225 -5.36 -25.35 -8.42
N ASP A 226 -5.72 -26.51 -7.89
CA ASP A 226 -5.58 -27.78 -8.58
C ASP A 226 -6.67 -27.91 -9.63
N LEU A 227 -6.26 -27.85 -10.89
CA LEU A 227 -7.09 -27.98 -12.07
C LEU A 227 -6.96 -29.38 -12.70
N GLU A 228 -6.11 -30.26 -12.16
CA GLU A 228 -5.95 -31.63 -12.65
C GLU A 228 -7.09 -32.52 -12.13
N GLY A 229 -7.66 -33.37 -13.01
CA GLY A 229 -8.73 -34.33 -12.66
C GLY A 229 -10.12 -34.11 -13.27
N GLU A 230 -10.31 -33.14 -14.19
CA GLU A 230 -11.57 -33.01 -14.96
C GLU A 230 -11.53 -33.63 -16.36
N TRP A 231 -10.37 -34.05 -16.86
CA TRP A 231 -10.29 -34.83 -18.11
C TRP A 231 -10.80 -36.27 -17.97
N GLU A 232 -10.96 -36.78 -16.75
CA GLU A 232 -11.41 -38.16 -16.49
C GLU A 232 -12.91 -38.28 -16.15
N ARG A 233 -13.64 -37.16 -16.03
CA ARG A 233 -15.10 -37.17 -15.75
C ARG A 233 -15.97 -36.92 -16.99
N VAL A 234 -15.35 -36.79 -18.16
CA VAL A 234 -16.04 -36.62 -19.46
C VAL A 234 -15.89 -37.88 -20.34
N CYS A 235 -15.39 -38.99 -19.79
CA CYS A 235 -15.37 -40.30 -20.44
C CYS A 235 -16.44 -41.23 -19.83
#